data_AF-A0A9D9NQA3-F1
#
_entry.id   AF-A0A9D9NQA3-F1
#
_cell.length_a   1.000
_cell.length_b   1.000
_cell.length_c   1.000
_cell.angle_alpha   90.00
_cell.angle_beta   90.00
_cell.angle_gamma   90.00
#
_symmetry.space_group_name_H-M   'P 1'
#
loop_
_entity.id
_entity.type
_entity.pdbx_description
1 polymer ?
#
loop_
_entity_poly.entity_id
_entity_poly.type
_entity_poly.pdbx_seq_one_letter_code
_entity_poly.pdbx_strand_id
1 'polypeptide(L)'
;EASVIAGGHTATTRIEDDHDHITEVTLDGKPLHQASAKDNKGTTNEAAEGKTTLDYHLTVKEIYDFATTVPYDEISFILESRKLNLALAEDGLKHSYGLKVGRTILDSKLKPVFGDDFLSFAMAMTAAASDARMAGCTLPAMSNSGSGNQGITVTMPVIAYSLKNDTDDETLARALTLSHLIAIHIKGYLGKLSALCGCVIASTGSSCGLVLLNGGGYEEICSAIKNMIGNITGMVCDGAKVGCAMKVASGVSSSIQSAVLALNGISATEHDGIIDKDIEKTIRNVGRIGSVGMQRADNMILDIMVCK
;
A
#
# COMPACT_ATOMS: atom_id res chain seq x y z
N GLU A 1 -14.08 3.36 -20.41
CA GLU A 1 -15.54 3.61 -20.22
C GLU A 1 -16.16 2.39 -19.56
N ALA A 2 -16.93 2.58 -18.50
CA ALA A 2 -17.68 1.55 -17.81
C ALA A 2 -19.18 1.90 -17.89
N SER A 3 -20.04 0.88 -18.02
CA SER A 3 -21.49 1.05 -18.08
C SER A 3 -22.21 0.12 -17.10
N VAL A 4 -23.31 0.59 -16.54
CA VAL A 4 -24.17 -0.16 -15.62
C VAL A 4 -25.62 0.04 -16.04
N ILE A 5 -26.40 -1.05 -16.05
CA ILE A 5 -27.80 -1.04 -16.48
C ILE A 5 -28.68 -1.52 -15.33
N ALA A 6 -29.65 -0.71 -14.92
CA ALA A 6 -30.60 -1.06 -13.88
C ALA A 6 -31.95 -0.38 -14.14
N GLY A 7 -33.06 -1.12 -13.98
CA GLY A 7 -34.41 -0.56 -14.09
C GLY A 7 -34.74 0.08 -15.45
N GLY A 8 -34.08 -0.34 -16.54
CA GLY A 8 -34.24 0.27 -17.87
C GLY A 8 -33.38 1.52 -18.10
N HIS A 9 -32.61 1.95 -17.10
CA HIS A 9 -31.68 3.06 -17.20
C HIS A 9 -30.26 2.57 -17.45
N THR A 10 -29.47 3.36 -18.17
CA THR A 10 -28.05 3.11 -18.42
C THR A 10 -27.21 4.25 -17.88
N ALA A 11 -26.33 3.98 -16.93
CA ALA A 11 -25.31 4.93 -16.48
C ALA A 11 -23.97 4.57 -17.13
N THR A 12 -23.23 5.56 -17.63
CA THR A 12 -21.86 5.37 -18.12
C THR A 12 -20.89 6.35 -17.44
N THR A 13 -19.66 5.89 -17.25
CA THR A 13 -18.55 6.71 -16.74
C THR A 13 -17.32 6.49 -17.61
N ARG A 14 -16.67 7.57 -18.04
CA ARG A 14 -15.36 7.54 -18.70
C ARG A 14 -14.30 8.13 -17.77
N ILE A 15 -13.19 7.41 -17.67
CA ILE A 15 -11.98 7.82 -16.97
C ILE A 15 -10.87 7.82 -18.03
N GLU A 16 -10.10 8.91 -18.12
CA GLU A 16 -9.04 9.08 -19.12
C GLU A 16 -7.75 9.57 -18.45
N ASP A 17 -6.61 9.13 -18.96
CA ASP A 17 -5.24 9.45 -18.51
C ASP A 17 -4.87 8.97 -17.09
N ASP A 18 -5.61 9.38 -16.06
CA ASP A 18 -5.37 9.04 -14.66
C ASP A 18 -6.55 8.28 -14.04
N HIS A 19 -6.25 7.41 -13.07
CA HIS A 19 -7.20 6.47 -12.47
C HIS A 19 -8.40 7.09 -11.72
N ASP A 20 -8.35 8.39 -11.45
CA ASP A 20 -9.36 9.19 -10.78
C ASP A 20 -9.90 10.33 -11.66
N HIS A 21 -9.40 10.47 -12.89
CA HIS A 21 -9.79 11.53 -13.81
C HIS A 21 -11.03 11.14 -14.60
N ILE A 22 -12.19 11.33 -13.96
CA ILE A 22 -13.51 11.11 -14.57
C ILE A 22 -13.78 12.24 -15.57
N THR A 23 -13.71 11.93 -16.87
CA THR A 23 -13.93 12.93 -17.93
C THR A 23 -15.39 13.02 -18.38
N GLU A 24 -16.16 11.94 -18.20
CA GLU A 24 -17.56 11.90 -18.60
C GLU A 24 -18.37 11.01 -17.66
N VAL A 25 -19.54 11.48 -17.25
CA VAL A 25 -20.58 10.67 -16.60
C VAL A 25 -21.89 10.92 -17.35
N THR A 26 -22.56 9.87 -17.82
CA THR A 26 -23.88 9.98 -18.45
C THR A 26 -24.92 9.11 -17.76
N LEU A 27 -26.18 9.53 -17.83
CA LEU A 27 -27.36 8.75 -17.48
C LEU A 27 -28.35 8.81 -18.65
N ASP A 28 -28.70 7.64 -19.19
CA ASP A 28 -29.54 7.48 -20.38
C ASP A 28 -29.07 8.31 -21.57
N GLY A 29 -27.75 8.36 -21.77
CA GLY A 29 -27.11 9.16 -22.82
C GLY A 29 -27.10 10.67 -22.55
N LYS A 30 -27.61 11.14 -21.40
CA LYS A 30 -27.53 12.55 -20.99
C LYS A 30 -26.29 12.77 -20.13
N PRO A 31 -25.39 13.69 -20.49
CA PRO A 31 -24.21 13.98 -19.68
C PRO A 31 -24.62 14.64 -18.35
N LEU A 32 -24.15 14.05 -17.25
CA LEU A 32 -24.24 14.57 -15.88
C LEU A 32 -22.96 15.29 -15.47
N HIS A 33 -21.82 14.84 -15.99
CA HIS A 33 -20.51 15.46 -15.83
C HIS A 33 -19.76 15.36 -17.16
N GLN A 34 -19.16 16.44 -17.61
CA GLN A 34 -18.31 16.44 -18.79
C GLN A 34 -17.17 17.44 -18.57
N ALA A 35 -15.95 16.95 -18.45
CA ALA A 35 -14.77 17.80 -18.36
C ALA A 35 -14.65 18.59 -19.68
N SER A 36 -14.62 19.92 -19.60
CA SER A 36 -14.61 20.76 -20.81
C SER A 36 -13.25 20.73 -21.51
N ALA A 37 -13.26 20.56 -22.84
CA ALA A 37 -12.06 20.57 -23.72
C ALA A 37 -11.23 21.89 -23.71
N LYS A 38 -11.54 22.85 -22.83
CA LYS A 38 -10.78 24.10 -22.63
C LYS A 38 -9.57 23.94 -21.70
N ASP A 39 -9.42 22.81 -21.02
CA ASP A 39 -8.21 22.52 -20.24
C ASP A 39 -7.03 22.05 -21.11
N ASN A 40 -7.20 22.06 -22.45
CA ASN A 40 -6.28 21.37 -23.36
C ASN A 40 -5.92 22.16 -24.64
N LYS A 41 -5.76 23.49 -24.57
CA LYS A 41 -5.13 24.25 -25.67
C LYS A 41 -4.20 25.36 -25.20
N GLY A 42 -2.92 25.02 -25.12
CA GLY A 42 -1.86 25.88 -25.63
C GLY A 42 -0.59 25.99 -24.78
N THR A 43 0.26 24.97 -24.82
CA THR A 43 1.72 25.08 -25.06
C THR A 43 2.35 23.70 -25.12
N THR A 44 3.39 23.58 -25.94
CA THR A 44 4.31 22.45 -26.05
C THR A 44 4.69 21.83 -24.70
N ASN A 45 4.57 20.50 -24.57
CA ASN A 45 5.32 19.65 -23.61
C ASN A 45 5.21 19.92 -22.10
N GLU A 46 4.10 20.44 -21.59
CA GLU A 46 3.84 20.40 -20.13
C GLU A 46 2.39 19.98 -19.92
N ALA A 47 2.18 18.68 -19.67
CA ALA A 47 0.93 18.19 -19.10
C ALA A 47 0.68 19.01 -17.82
N ALA A 48 -0.52 19.54 -17.63
CA ALA A 48 -0.88 20.27 -16.42
C ALA A 48 -0.48 19.41 -15.21
N GLU A 49 0.58 19.82 -14.51
CA GLU A 49 1.12 19.11 -13.36
C GLU A 49 0.09 19.17 -12.23
N GLY A 50 -0.77 18.15 -12.17
CA GLY A 50 -1.61 17.93 -11.00
C GLY A 50 -0.72 17.85 -9.77
N LYS A 51 -1.14 18.48 -8.66
CA LYS A 51 -0.37 18.49 -7.42
C LYS A 51 0.04 17.08 -7.03
N THR A 52 1.32 16.84 -6.88
CA THR A 52 1.87 15.61 -6.34
C THR A 52 1.83 15.63 -4.82
N THR A 53 2.00 14.48 -4.18
CA THR A 53 2.08 14.40 -2.71
C THR A 53 3.26 15.21 -2.15
N LEU A 54 4.31 15.44 -2.95
CA LEU A 54 5.48 16.22 -2.55
C LEU A 54 5.21 17.73 -2.47
N ASP A 55 4.17 18.22 -3.14
CA ASP A 55 3.80 19.64 -3.14
C ASP A 55 3.17 20.08 -1.81
N TYR A 56 2.77 19.11 -0.98
CA TYR A 56 2.28 19.36 0.38
C TYR A 56 3.42 19.52 1.40
N HIS A 57 4.67 19.23 1.00
CA HIS A 57 5.87 19.37 1.83
C HIS A 57 5.79 18.73 3.22
N LEU A 58 4.99 17.66 3.36
CA LEU A 58 4.82 16.93 4.61
C LEU A 58 6.10 16.19 4.99
N THR A 59 6.34 16.07 6.29
CA THR A 59 7.39 15.26 6.90
C THR A 59 6.80 14.07 7.66
N VAL A 60 7.61 13.04 7.90
CA VAL A 60 7.28 11.91 8.78
C VAL A 60 6.85 12.41 10.17
N LYS A 61 7.45 13.50 10.65
CA LYS A 61 7.10 14.10 11.94
C LYS A 61 5.70 14.70 11.92
N GLU A 62 5.37 15.50 10.91
CA GLU A 62 4.02 16.06 10.75
C GLU A 62 2.96 14.98 10.55
N ILE A 63 3.28 13.90 9.82
CA ILE A 63 2.38 12.75 9.64
C ILE A 63 2.12 12.06 10.97
N TYR A 64 3.17 11.82 11.78
CA TYR A 64 3.04 11.23 13.10
C TYR A 64 2.21 12.10 14.03
N ASP A 65 2.52 13.40 14.09
CA ASP A 65 1.81 14.34 14.95
C ASP A 65 0.33 14.44 14.52
N PHE A 66 0.04 14.50 13.22
CA PHE A 66 -1.33 14.46 12.70
C PHE A 66 -2.08 13.18 13.11
N ALA A 67 -1.53 12.00 12.81
CA ALA A 67 -2.21 10.74 13.10
C ALA A 67 -2.50 10.52 14.60
N THR A 68 -1.65 11.07 15.48
CA THR A 68 -1.77 10.91 16.93
C THR A 68 -2.62 12.00 17.61
N THR A 69 -2.85 13.15 16.96
CA THR A 69 -3.53 14.30 17.59
C THR A 69 -4.83 14.74 16.93
N VAL A 70 -5.04 14.39 15.65
CA VAL A 70 -6.27 14.75 14.92
C VAL A 70 -7.52 14.21 15.64
N PRO A 71 -8.64 14.96 15.65
CA PRO A 71 -9.92 14.46 16.15
C PRO A 71 -10.31 13.14 15.49
N TYR A 72 -10.82 12.19 16.29
CA TYR A 72 -11.13 10.84 15.80
C TYR A 72 -12.17 10.83 14.68
N ASP A 73 -13.18 11.71 14.76
CA ASP A 73 -14.23 11.84 13.76
C ASP A 73 -13.68 12.20 12.37
N GLU A 74 -12.62 13.01 12.30
CA GLU A 74 -11.97 13.39 11.04
C GLU A 74 -11.22 12.23 10.37
N ILE A 75 -10.82 11.19 11.12
CA ILE A 75 -10.07 10.03 10.59
C ILE A 75 -10.83 8.72 10.65
N SER A 76 -11.98 8.66 11.34
CA SER A 76 -12.78 7.45 11.54
C SER A 76 -13.16 6.74 10.24
N PHE A 77 -13.26 7.49 9.13
CA PHE A 77 -13.53 6.95 7.79
C PHE A 77 -12.51 5.89 7.35
N ILE A 78 -11.27 5.93 7.87
CA ILE A 78 -10.23 4.96 7.53
C ILE A 78 -10.62 3.53 7.93
N LEU A 79 -11.55 3.36 8.88
CA LEU A 79 -12.04 2.06 9.30
C LEU A 79 -12.86 1.35 8.20
N GLU A 80 -13.29 2.04 7.15
CA GLU A 80 -13.86 1.36 5.97
C GLU A 80 -12.80 0.48 5.28
N SER A 81 -11.52 0.87 5.33
CA SER A 81 -10.42 0.03 4.83
C SER A 81 -10.35 -1.32 5.56
N ARG A 82 -10.69 -1.36 6.86
CA ARG A 82 -10.82 -2.61 7.64
C ARG A 82 -11.87 -3.51 7.03
N LYS A 83 -13.07 -2.97 6.80
CA LYS A 83 -14.19 -3.75 6.28
C LYS A 83 -13.89 -4.34 4.91
N LEU A 84 -13.40 -3.52 3.97
CA LEU A 84 -13.16 -3.97 2.59
C LEU A 84 -12.04 -5.02 2.52
N ASN A 85 -10.89 -4.73 3.11
CA ASN A 85 -9.72 -5.60 2.99
C ASN A 85 -9.86 -6.87 3.83
N LEU A 86 -10.54 -6.82 4.99
CA LEU A 86 -10.83 -8.02 5.78
C LEU A 86 -11.78 -8.97 5.06
N ALA A 87 -12.84 -8.45 4.43
CA ALA A 87 -13.76 -9.27 3.63
C ALA A 87 -13.01 -9.99 2.48
N LEU A 88 -12.09 -9.29 1.81
CA LEU A 88 -11.27 -9.86 0.76
C LEU A 88 -10.28 -10.92 1.28
N ALA A 89 -9.69 -10.71 2.47
CA ALA A 89 -8.82 -11.69 3.12
C ALA A 89 -9.57 -12.97 3.49
N GLU A 90 -10.76 -12.84 4.09
CA GLU A 90 -11.59 -13.98 4.47
C GLU A 90 -12.05 -14.77 3.24
N ASP A 91 -12.45 -14.09 2.18
CA ASP A 91 -12.81 -14.73 0.91
C ASP A 91 -11.60 -15.46 0.28
N GLY A 92 -10.42 -14.83 0.34
CA GLY A 92 -9.13 -15.41 -0.01
C GLY A 92 -8.80 -16.71 0.71
N LEU A 93 -9.14 -16.80 2.01
CA LEU A 93 -8.91 -17.99 2.82
C LEU A 93 -9.96 -19.08 2.58
N LYS A 94 -11.20 -18.71 2.27
CA LYS A 94 -12.30 -19.66 1.99
C LYS A 94 -12.08 -20.37 0.65
N HIS A 95 -11.64 -19.65 -0.38
CA HIS A 95 -11.56 -20.15 -1.76
C HIS A 95 -10.12 -20.44 -2.23
N SER A 96 -9.95 -21.10 -3.38
CA SER A 96 -8.65 -21.53 -3.92
C SER A 96 -8.09 -20.53 -4.94
N TYR A 97 -7.99 -19.25 -4.55
CA TYR A 97 -7.50 -18.19 -5.43
C TYR A 97 -5.99 -18.22 -5.64
N GLY A 98 -5.56 -17.83 -6.85
CA GLY A 98 -4.17 -17.51 -7.16
C GLY A 98 -3.19 -18.62 -6.80
N LEU A 99 -2.13 -18.24 -6.09
CA LEU A 99 -1.08 -19.15 -5.63
C LEU A 99 -1.40 -19.78 -4.27
N LYS A 100 -2.51 -19.37 -3.63
CA LYS A 100 -2.96 -19.87 -2.33
C LYS A 100 -1.91 -19.68 -1.23
N VAL A 101 -1.12 -18.61 -1.32
CA VAL A 101 -0.04 -18.29 -0.36
C VAL A 101 -0.62 -18.18 1.04
N GLY A 102 -1.68 -17.38 1.21
CA GLY A 102 -2.27 -17.17 2.52
C GLY A 102 -2.85 -18.45 3.13
N ARG A 103 -3.53 -19.26 2.30
CA ARG A 103 -4.07 -20.56 2.73
C ARG A 103 -2.98 -21.57 3.08
N THR A 104 -1.88 -21.55 2.35
CA THR A 104 -0.74 -22.45 2.59
C THR A 104 -0.08 -22.12 3.93
N ILE A 105 0.11 -20.84 4.24
CA ILE A 105 0.69 -20.41 5.53
C ILE A 105 -0.20 -20.86 6.72
N LEU A 106 -1.53 -20.81 6.57
CA LEU A 106 -2.48 -21.24 7.61
C LEU A 106 -2.90 -22.72 7.54
N ASP A 107 -2.30 -23.53 6.65
CA ASP A 107 -2.65 -24.95 6.60
C ASP A 107 -2.23 -25.62 7.91
N SER A 108 -3.19 -26.22 8.61
CA SER A 108 -2.98 -27.03 9.81
C SER A 108 -1.85 -28.06 9.69
N LYS A 109 -1.63 -28.61 8.49
CA LYS A 109 -0.57 -29.59 8.20
C LYS A 109 0.82 -28.96 8.13
N LEU A 110 0.90 -27.65 7.88
CA LEU A 110 2.13 -26.88 7.74
C LEU A 110 2.47 -26.07 8.99
N LYS A 111 1.70 -26.21 10.08
CA LYS A 111 2.02 -25.65 11.41
C LYS A 111 3.46 -25.95 11.89
N PRO A 112 4.07 -27.12 11.64
CA PRO A 112 5.46 -27.34 12.01
C PRO A 112 6.49 -26.44 11.28
N VAL A 113 6.09 -25.83 10.17
CA VAL A 113 6.94 -24.93 9.36
C VAL A 113 6.63 -23.47 9.66
N PHE A 114 5.35 -23.08 9.65
CA PHE A 114 4.93 -21.70 9.81
C PHE A 114 4.53 -21.33 11.24
N GLY A 115 4.25 -22.29 12.11
CA GLY A 115 3.75 -22.02 13.45
C GLY A 115 2.27 -21.60 13.47
N ASP A 116 1.82 -21.12 14.63
CA ASP A 116 0.46 -20.63 14.88
C ASP A 116 0.55 -19.35 15.74
N ASP A 117 1.24 -18.35 15.19
CA ASP A 117 1.55 -17.09 15.86
C ASP A 117 1.05 -15.87 15.06
N PHE A 118 1.32 -14.67 15.60
CA PHE A 118 0.92 -13.42 14.96
C PHE A 118 1.59 -13.21 13.59
N LEU A 119 2.86 -13.60 13.45
CA LEU A 119 3.62 -13.44 12.20
C LEU A 119 2.93 -14.22 11.07
N SER A 120 2.67 -15.50 11.30
CA SER A 120 2.00 -16.36 10.31
C SER A 120 0.56 -15.94 10.06
N PHE A 121 -0.18 -15.52 11.10
CA PHE A 121 -1.53 -15.00 10.94
C PHE A 121 -1.57 -13.74 10.04
N ALA A 122 -0.72 -12.74 10.32
CA ALA A 122 -0.68 -11.49 9.56
C ALA A 122 -0.22 -11.71 8.11
N MET A 123 0.82 -12.53 7.90
CA MET A 123 1.27 -12.91 6.56
C MET A 123 0.15 -13.59 5.78
N ALA A 124 -0.55 -14.54 6.40
CA ALA A 124 -1.59 -15.30 5.74
C ALA A 124 -2.81 -14.46 5.37
N MET A 125 -3.33 -13.65 6.30
CA MET A 125 -4.47 -12.78 6.06
C MET A 125 -4.18 -11.79 4.92
N THR A 126 -3.00 -11.17 4.95
CA THR A 126 -2.60 -10.20 3.93
C THR A 126 -2.38 -10.86 2.57
N ALA A 127 -1.70 -12.01 2.53
CA ALA A 127 -1.45 -12.74 1.29
C ALA A 127 -2.73 -13.33 0.69
N ALA A 128 -3.68 -13.80 1.51
CA ALA A 128 -4.96 -14.30 1.05
C ALA A 128 -5.79 -13.21 0.35
N ALA A 129 -5.82 -11.99 0.89
CA ALA A 129 -6.46 -10.86 0.22
C ALA A 129 -5.81 -10.54 -1.14
N SER A 130 -4.48 -10.59 -1.19
CA SER A 130 -3.71 -10.40 -2.44
C SER A 130 -3.98 -11.53 -3.46
N ASP A 131 -4.05 -12.79 -3.01
CA ASP A 131 -4.42 -13.93 -3.85
C ASP A 131 -5.82 -13.75 -4.45
N ALA A 132 -6.82 -13.42 -3.62
CA ALA A 132 -8.19 -13.18 -4.05
C ALA A 132 -8.27 -12.07 -5.09
N ARG A 133 -7.67 -10.91 -4.78
CA ARG A 133 -7.61 -9.77 -5.70
C ARG A 133 -6.98 -10.15 -7.03
N MET A 134 -5.80 -10.77 -6.98
CA MET A 134 -5.02 -11.04 -8.18
C MET A 134 -5.62 -12.14 -9.05
N ALA A 135 -6.47 -12.99 -8.46
CA ALA A 135 -7.23 -14.01 -9.18
C ALA A 135 -8.61 -13.53 -9.66
N GLY A 136 -8.94 -12.25 -9.50
CA GLY A 136 -10.17 -11.66 -10.02
C GLY A 136 -11.40 -11.81 -9.12
N CYS A 137 -11.22 -11.90 -7.79
CA CYS A 137 -12.33 -11.75 -6.84
C CYS A 137 -13.08 -10.44 -7.08
N THR A 138 -14.40 -10.48 -7.01
CA THR A 138 -15.28 -9.33 -7.28
C THR A 138 -15.39 -8.37 -6.09
N LEU A 139 -14.91 -8.76 -4.91
CA LEU A 139 -14.88 -7.89 -3.74
C LEU A 139 -13.87 -6.75 -3.94
N PRO A 140 -14.21 -5.52 -3.53
CA PRO A 140 -13.32 -4.39 -3.68
C PRO A 140 -12.12 -4.50 -2.72
N ALA A 141 -10.98 -3.99 -3.16
CA ALA A 141 -9.83 -3.74 -2.29
C ALA A 141 -9.74 -2.23 -2.03
N MET A 142 -9.57 -1.83 -0.77
CA MET A 142 -9.19 -0.45 -0.49
C MET A 142 -7.77 -0.25 -1.04
N SER A 143 -7.58 0.75 -1.90
CA SER A 143 -6.27 1.06 -2.48
C SER A 143 -5.46 2.01 -1.62
N ASN A 144 -4.13 1.95 -1.76
CA ASN A 144 -3.22 3.02 -1.38
C ASN A 144 -2.43 3.42 -2.63
N SER A 145 -2.32 4.73 -2.89
CA SER A 145 -1.57 5.27 -4.05
C SER A 145 -1.94 4.59 -5.38
N GLY A 146 -3.25 4.42 -5.63
CA GLY A 146 -3.79 3.79 -6.84
C GLY A 146 -3.64 2.26 -6.93
N SER A 147 -3.11 1.58 -5.90
CA SER A 147 -2.90 0.13 -5.93
C SER A 147 -3.65 -0.60 -4.80
N GLY A 148 -4.50 -1.55 -5.18
CA GLY A 148 -5.20 -2.44 -4.25
C GLY A 148 -4.26 -3.32 -3.42
N ASN A 149 -3.17 -3.85 -4.00
CA ASN A 149 -2.20 -4.64 -3.23
C ASN A 149 -1.43 -3.78 -2.23
N GLN A 150 -1.09 -2.53 -2.58
CA GLN A 150 -0.48 -1.62 -1.59
C GLN A 150 -1.46 -1.32 -0.46
N GLY A 151 -2.74 -1.09 -0.79
CA GLY A 151 -3.79 -0.87 0.20
C GLY A 151 -4.02 -2.10 1.10
N ILE A 152 -4.01 -3.31 0.56
CA ILE A 152 -4.06 -4.55 1.34
C ILE A 152 -2.85 -4.62 2.29
N THR A 153 -1.64 -4.44 1.77
CA THR A 153 -0.39 -4.56 2.54
C THR A 153 -0.28 -3.53 3.65
N VAL A 154 -0.66 -2.28 3.41
CA VAL A 154 -0.58 -1.22 4.42
C VAL A 154 -1.65 -1.36 5.52
N THR A 155 -2.73 -2.10 5.25
CA THR A 155 -3.89 -2.19 6.14
C THR A 155 -3.93 -3.51 6.93
N MET A 156 -3.78 -4.64 6.25
CA MET A 156 -4.08 -5.95 6.85
C MET A 156 -3.17 -6.36 8.02
N PRO A 157 -1.87 -6.04 8.07
CA PRO A 157 -1.06 -6.35 9.25
C PRO A 157 -1.54 -5.62 10.51
N VAL A 158 -1.97 -4.36 10.35
CA VAL A 158 -2.52 -3.53 11.43
C VAL A 158 -3.87 -4.08 11.91
N ILE A 159 -4.74 -4.49 10.98
CA ILE A 159 -6.01 -5.16 11.32
C ILE A 159 -5.75 -6.51 12.00
N ALA A 160 -4.82 -7.31 11.48
CA ALA A 160 -4.49 -8.60 12.05
C ALA A 160 -4.01 -8.47 13.50
N TYR A 161 -3.29 -7.38 13.83
CA TYR A 161 -2.92 -7.07 15.20
C TYR A 161 -4.15 -6.76 16.05
N SER A 162 -5.03 -5.88 15.57
CA SER A 162 -6.28 -5.52 16.25
C SER A 162 -7.17 -6.74 16.52
N LEU A 163 -7.30 -7.65 15.56
CA LEU A 163 -8.06 -8.90 15.71
C LEU A 163 -7.48 -9.86 16.78
N LYS A 164 -6.18 -9.76 17.09
CA LYS A 164 -5.51 -10.61 18.07
C LYS A 164 -5.40 -9.97 19.46
N ASN A 165 -5.58 -8.65 19.57
CA ASN A 165 -5.33 -7.88 20.79
C ASN A 165 -6.53 -7.02 21.23
N ASP A 166 -7.70 -7.18 20.60
CA ASP A 166 -8.94 -6.46 20.92
C ASP A 166 -8.76 -4.93 21.01
N THR A 167 -8.00 -4.37 20.08
CA THR A 167 -7.75 -2.92 19.98
C THR A 167 -9.04 -2.16 19.66
N ASP A 168 -9.28 -1.04 20.36
CA ASP A 168 -10.43 -0.17 20.10
C ASP A 168 -10.35 0.54 18.74
N ASP A 169 -11.49 1.04 18.27
CA ASP A 169 -11.64 1.62 16.94
C ASP A 169 -10.88 2.94 16.76
N GLU A 170 -10.68 3.74 17.81
CA GLU A 170 -9.90 4.98 17.72
C GLU A 170 -8.41 4.66 17.59
N THR A 171 -7.89 3.79 18.45
CA THR A 171 -6.50 3.34 18.40
C THR A 171 -6.19 2.69 17.04
N LEU A 172 -7.09 1.85 16.53
CA LEU A 172 -6.96 1.26 15.19
C LEU A 172 -6.98 2.32 14.08
N ALA A 173 -7.91 3.29 14.14
CA ALA A 173 -7.99 4.34 13.13
C ALA A 173 -6.72 5.21 13.07
N ARG A 174 -6.12 5.52 14.22
CA ARG A 174 -4.85 6.26 14.30
C ARG A 174 -3.70 5.47 13.67
N ALA A 175 -3.60 4.17 13.99
CA ALA A 175 -2.57 3.30 13.42
C ALA A 175 -2.72 3.09 11.91
N LEU A 176 -3.95 2.93 11.42
CA LEU A 176 -4.23 2.85 9.98
C LEU A 176 -3.91 4.16 9.27
N THR A 177 -4.29 5.30 9.85
CA THR A 177 -3.97 6.64 9.32
C THR A 177 -2.47 6.83 9.18
N LEU A 178 -1.70 6.57 10.24
CA LEU A 178 -0.23 6.62 10.20
C LEU A 178 0.33 5.70 9.12
N SER A 179 -0.12 4.45 9.10
CA SER A 179 0.34 3.43 8.15
C SER A 179 0.16 3.88 6.70
N HIS A 180 -1.05 4.36 6.36
CA HIS A 180 -1.38 4.82 5.02
C HIS A 180 -0.60 6.08 4.62
N LEU A 181 -0.50 7.07 5.52
CA LEU A 181 0.18 8.33 5.22
C LEU A 181 1.69 8.16 5.06
N ILE A 182 2.33 7.30 5.85
CA ILE A 182 3.76 6.97 5.65
C ILE A 182 3.98 6.30 4.30
N ALA A 183 3.12 5.35 3.91
CA ALA A 183 3.21 4.71 2.60
C ALA A 183 3.03 5.74 1.46
N ILE A 184 2.06 6.65 1.58
CA ILE A 184 1.80 7.72 0.60
C ILE A 184 3.00 8.67 0.51
N HIS A 185 3.57 9.08 1.65
CA HIS A 185 4.73 9.97 1.71
C HIS A 185 5.93 9.39 0.96
N ILE A 186 6.31 8.15 1.29
CA ILE A 186 7.44 7.49 0.65
C ILE A 186 7.14 7.25 -0.85
N LYS A 187 5.92 6.84 -1.20
CA LYS A 187 5.51 6.60 -2.59
C LYS A 187 5.60 7.87 -3.45
N GLY A 188 5.37 9.05 -2.86
CA GLY A 188 5.56 10.35 -3.52
C GLY A 188 6.91 10.50 -4.21
N TYR A 189 7.98 9.97 -3.60
CA TYR A 189 9.33 10.06 -4.15
C TYR A 189 9.65 9.02 -5.24
N LEU A 190 8.80 8.01 -5.46
CA LEU A 190 9.00 7.00 -6.50
C LEU A 190 8.35 7.41 -7.83
N GLY A 191 7.46 8.40 -7.84
CA GLY A 191 6.64 8.76 -9.00
C GLY A 191 5.52 7.76 -9.30
N LYS A 192 4.79 7.95 -10.42
CA LYS A 192 3.64 7.10 -10.79
C LYS A 192 4.06 5.64 -11.03
N LEU A 193 5.06 5.42 -11.88
CA LEU A 193 5.57 4.09 -12.26
C LEU A 193 7.00 3.87 -11.72
N SER A 194 7.28 2.66 -11.27
CA SER A 194 8.63 2.24 -10.84
C SER A 194 8.75 0.72 -10.86
N ALA A 195 9.94 0.22 -11.22
CA ALA A 195 10.31 -1.18 -11.06
C ALA A 195 10.62 -1.56 -9.60
N LEU A 196 10.62 -0.61 -8.66
CA LEU A 196 10.61 -0.91 -7.22
C LEU A 196 9.20 -1.34 -6.80
N CYS A 197 9.08 -2.50 -6.17
CA CYS A 197 7.78 -3.03 -5.76
C CYS A 197 7.14 -2.11 -4.70
N GLY A 198 5.95 -1.57 -5.01
CA GLY A 198 5.17 -0.78 -4.06
C GLY A 198 4.79 -1.53 -2.78
N CYS A 199 4.88 -2.87 -2.78
CA CYS A 199 4.74 -3.67 -1.58
C CYS A 199 5.78 -3.32 -0.51
N VAL A 200 7.01 -2.94 -0.91
CA VAL A 200 8.05 -2.49 0.01
C VAL A 200 7.55 -1.28 0.79
N ILE A 201 7.05 -0.28 0.05
CA ILE A 201 6.59 0.98 0.62
C ILE A 201 5.35 0.78 1.51
N ALA A 202 4.39 -0.01 1.04
CA ALA A 202 3.20 -0.33 1.81
C ALA A 202 3.53 -1.11 3.10
N SER A 203 4.48 -2.04 3.04
CA SER A 203 4.94 -2.80 4.21
C SER A 203 5.68 -1.90 5.21
N THR A 204 6.40 -0.87 4.72
CA THR A 204 7.01 0.14 5.58
C THR A 204 5.95 0.93 6.36
N GLY A 205 4.87 1.33 5.69
CA GLY A 205 3.72 1.93 6.34
C GLY A 205 3.13 1.03 7.42
N SER A 206 2.85 -0.24 7.10
CA SER A 206 2.29 -1.17 8.08
C SER A 206 3.21 -1.41 9.28
N SER A 207 4.53 -1.37 9.08
CA SER A 207 5.51 -1.47 10.16
C SER A 207 5.37 -0.31 11.15
N CYS A 208 5.17 0.91 10.64
CA CYS A 208 4.93 2.10 11.47
C CYS A 208 3.60 2.01 12.23
N GLY A 209 2.54 1.52 11.57
CA GLY A 209 1.25 1.27 12.23
C GLY A 209 1.36 0.25 13.36
N LEU A 210 2.13 -0.83 13.16
CA LEU A 210 2.41 -1.83 14.19
C LEU A 210 3.25 -1.25 15.35
N VAL A 211 4.24 -0.41 15.06
CA VAL A 211 5.00 0.30 16.11
C VAL A 211 4.06 1.15 16.97
N LEU A 212 3.17 1.93 16.35
CA LEU A 212 2.23 2.78 17.08
C LEU A 212 1.26 1.96 17.95
N LEU A 213 0.72 0.85 17.42
CA LEU A 213 -0.17 -0.05 18.18
C LEU A 213 0.52 -0.68 19.40
N ASN A 214 1.84 -0.79 19.39
CA ASN A 214 2.63 -1.33 20.50
C ASN A 214 3.27 -0.24 21.37
N GLY A 215 2.78 1.01 21.28
CA GLY A 215 3.20 2.12 22.15
C GLY A 215 4.53 2.78 21.77
N GLY A 216 5.06 2.51 20.57
CA GLY A 216 6.24 3.20 20.05
C GLY A 216 5.93 4.65 19.64
N GLY A 217 6.92 5.53 19.79
CA GLY A 217 6.85 6.93 19.41
C GLY A 217 7.52 7.23 18.08
N TYR A 218 7.79 8.52 17.85
CA TYR A 218 8.37 9.03 16.62
C TYR A 218 9.75 8.41 16.29
N GLU A 219 10.60 8.19 17.28
CA GLU A 219 11.94 7.62 17.06
C GLU A 219 11.88 6.14 16.66
N GLU A 220 10.97 5.36 17.25
CA GLU A 220 10.72 3.98 16.85
C GLU A 220 10.12 3.93 15.44
N ILE A 221 9.24 4.87 15.07
CA ILE A 221 8.70 4.97 13.71
C ILE A 221 9.82 5.26 12.71
N CYS A 222 10.72 6.21 13.00
CA CYS A 222 11.88 6.48 12.16
C CYS A 222 12.77 5.24 12.02
N SER A 223 12.98 4.51 13.11
CA SER A 223 13.76 3.25 13.13
C SER A 223 13.10 2.17 12.28
N ALA A 224 11.78 2.02 12.36
CA ALA A 224 11.04 1.05 11.54
C ALA A 224 11.16 1.35 10.04
N ILE A 225 11.06 2.62 9.65
CA ILE A 225 11.25 3.05 8.26
C ILE A 225 12.68 2.73 7.78
N LYS A 226 13.70 3.07 8.58
CA LYS A 226 15.10 2.77 8.26
C LYS A 226 15.34 1.26 8.13
N ASN A 227 14.83 0.47 9.07
CA ASN A 227 14.93 -0.98 9.05
C ASN A 227 14.29 -1.58 7.79
N MET A 228 13.10 -1.11 7.42
CA MET A 228 12.42 -1.61 6.22
C MET A 228 13.14 -1.27 4.92
N ILE A 229 13.64 -0.03 4.81
CA ILE A 229 14.44 0.41 3.65
C ILE A 229 15.76 -0.38 3.59
N GLY A 230 16.41 -0.65 4.72
CA GLY A 230 17.62 -1.47 4.78
C GLY A 230 17.37 -2.95 4.43
N ASN A 231 16.17 -3.46 4.66
CA ASN A 231 15.84 -4.89 4.53
C ASN A 231 15.43 -5.29 3.10
N ILE A 232 14.38 -4.65 2.55
CA ILE A 232 13.68 -5.19 1.35
C ILE A 232 13.62 -4.24 0.15
N THR A 233 14.42 -3.17 0.13
CA THR A 233 14.46 -2.22 -1.02
C THR A 233 14.74 -2.88 -2.37
N GLY A 234 15.37 -4.06 -2.42
CA GLY A 234 15.65 -4.77 -3.67
C GLY A 234 14.45 -5.47 -4.33
N MET A 235 13.25 -5.45 -3.75
CA MET A 235 12.11 -6.20 -4.29
C MET A 235 11.59 -5.58 -5.60
N VAL A 236 11.66 -6.34 -6.70
CA VAL A 236 11.30 -5.88 -8.04
C VAL A 236 9.79 -5.96 -8.30
N CYS A 237 9.25 -4.97 -9.00
CA CYS A 237 7.90 -4.95 -9.56
C CYS A 237 7.93 -5.37 -11.04
N ASP A 238 7.19 -6.42 -11.36
CA ASP A 238 6.94 -6.89 -12.72
C ASP A 238 5.45 -6.79 -13.06
N GLY A 239 4.73 -5.87 -12.38
CA GLY A 239 3.30 -5.58 -12.55
C GLY A 239 2.36 -6.45 -11.71
N ALA A 240 1.06 -6.20 -11.84
CA ALA A 240 0.03 -6.89 -11.07
C ALA A 240 -0.18 -8.33 -11.59
N LYS A 241 0.33 -9.33 -10.87
CA LYS A 241 0.21 -10.77 -11.17
C LYS A 241 -0.04 -11.57 -9.90
N VAL A 242 -0.45 -12.84 -10.03
CA VAL A 242 -0.66 -13.75 -8.88
C VAL A 242 0.56 -13.86 -7.96
N GLY A 243 1.78 -13.65 -8.49
CA GLY A 243 3.01 -13.59 -7.70
C GLY A 243 3.07 -12.46 -6.67
N CYS A 244 2.20 -11.45 -6.74
CA CYS A 244 2.11 -10.41 -5.72
C CYS A 244 1.79 -10.99 -4.33
N ALA A 245 1.03 -12.08 -4.23
CA ALA A 245 0.71 -12.68 -2.92
C ALA A 245 1.97 -13.12 -2.16
N MET A 246 2.99 -13.65 -2.86
CA MET A 246 4.27 -14.02 -2.26
C MET A 246 5.05 -12.78 -1.79
N LYS A 247 5.15 -11.76 -2.65
CA LYS A 247 5.83 -10.49 -2.34
C LYS A 247 5.20 -9.80 -1.13
N VAL A 248 3.87 -9.83 -1.05
CA VAL A 248 3.07 -9.34 0.08
C VAL A 248 3.40 -10.11 1.36
N ALA A 249 3.41 -11.44 1.34
CA ALA A 249 3.78 -12.24 2.51
C ALA A 249 5.20 -11.91 3.01
N SER A 250 6.18 -11.82 2.09
CA SER A 250 7.55 -11.44 2.43
C SER A 250 7.63 -10.03 3.02
N GLY A 251 6.93 -9.06 2.42
CA GLY A 251 6.87 -7.69 2.91
C GLY A 251 6.29 -7.58 4.32
N VAL A 252 5.20 -8.30 4.60
CA VAL A 252 4.59 -8.35 5.94
C VAL A 252 5.51 -9.00 6.96
N SER A 253 6.21 -10.08 6.60
CA SER A 253 7.20 -10.69 7.48
C SER A 253 8.30 -9.69 7.87
N SER A 254 8.84 -8.96 6.89
CA SER A 254 9.82 -7.91 7.14
C SER A 254 9.23 -6.76 7.96
N SER A 255 7.99 -6.35 7.69
CA SER A 255 7.28 -5.30 8.45
C SER A 255 7.22 -5.60 9.94
N ILE A 256 6.86 -6.84 10.29
CA ILE A 256 6.76 -7.28 11.68
C ILE A 256 8.16 -7.34 12.32
N GLN A 257 9.15 -7.92 11.62
CA GLN A 257 10.53 -7.96 12.09
C GLN A 257 11.08 -6.55 12.36
N SER A 258 10.90 -5.61 11.42
CA SER A 258 11.39 -4.24 11.54
C SER A 258 10.69 -3.45 12.64
N ALA A 259 9.39 -3.68 12.88
CA ALA A 259 8.65 -3.09 13.99
C ALA A 259 9.16 -3.60 15.34
N VAL A 260 9.39 -4.92 15.47
CA VAL A 260 9.95 -5.51 16.69
C VAL A 260 11.34 -4.94 16.97
N LEU A 261 12.22 -4.86 15.97
CA LEU A 261 13.55 -4.27 16.14
C LEU A 261 13.46 -2.81 16.60
N ALA A 262 12.62 -2.01 15.95
CA ALA A 262 12.43 -0.61 16.29
C ALA A 262 11.95 -0.42 17.73
N LEU A 263 10.95 -1.18 18.18
CA LEU A 263 10.44 -1.15 19.55
C LEU A 263 11.48 -1.58 20.60
N ASN A 264 12.52 -2.33 20.19
CA ASN A 264 13.65 -2.70 21.04
C ASN A 264 14.82 -1.71 20.94
N GLY A 265 14.63 -0.54 20.33
CA GLY A 265 15.67 0.47 20.14
C GLY A 265 16.74 0.07 19.13
N ILE A 266 16.45 -0.87 18.23
CA ILE A 266 17.38 -1.36 17.20
C ILE A 266 17.00 -0.77 15.84
N SER A 267 17.94 -0.05 15.24
CA SER A 267 17.78 0.58 13.93
C SER A 267 19.02 0.37 13.06
N ALA A 268 18.81 0.18 11.75
CA ALA A 268 19.83 0.46 10.75
C ALA A 268 20.27 1.93 10.87
N THR A 269 21.56 2.16 10.67
CA THR A 269 22.26 3.44 10.93
C THR A 269 22.79 4.04 9.63
N GLU A 270 23.38 5.23 9.69
CA GLU A 270 24.04 5.86 8.53
C GLU A 270 25.24 5.06 7.99
N HIS A 271 25.68 4.03 8.69
CA HIS A 271 26.72 3.11 8.22
C HIS A 271 26.16 1.98 7.33
N ASP A 272 24.83 1.84 7.26
CA ASP A 272 24.13 0.79 6.53
C ASP A 272 23.68 1.27 5.14
N GLY A 273 24.65 1.46 4.25
CA GLY A 273 24.41 1.65 2.81
C GLY A 273 23.61 2.90 2.46
N ILE A 274 22.31 2.74 2.21
CA ILE A 274 21.42 3.81 1.69
C ILE A 274 20.68 4.57 2.80
N ILE A 275 20.91 4.21 4.06
CA ILE A 275 20.31 4.82 5.24
C ILE A 275 21.08 6.10 5.62
N ASP A 276 20.35 7.14 6.03
CA ASP A 276 20.89 8.41 6.50
C ASP A 276 20.44 8.64 7.97
N LYS A 277 21.14 9.54 8.67
CA LYS A 277 20.71 10.01 10.00
C LYS A 277 19.33 10.64 9.92
N ASP A 278 19.13 11.49 8.92
CA ASP A 278 17.86 12.15 8.64
C ASP A 278 16.90 11.19 7.93
N ILE A 279 15.72 11.02 8.51
CA ILE A 279 14.70 10.12 7.98
C ILE A 279 14.22 10.55 6.59
N GLU A 280 14.09 11.85 6.34
CA GLU A 280 13.65 12.37 5.05
C GLU A 280 14.72 12.16 3.98
N LYS A 281 16.01 12.21 4.35
CA LYS A 281 17.10 11.84 3.43
C LYS A 281 17.07 10.36 3.09
N THR A 282 16.80 9.50 4.07
CA THR A 282 16.65 8.05 3.84
C THR A 282 15.51 7.78 2.85
N ILE A 283 14.36 8.43 3.03
CA ILE A 283 13.21 8.33 2.12
C ILE A 283 13.56 8.85 0.71
N ARG A 284 14.25 10.00 0.62
CA ARG A 284 14.75 10.51 -0.66
C ARG A 284 15.72 9.55 -1.35
N ASN A 285 16.58 8.86 -0.61
CA ASN A 285 17.52 7.90 -1.17
C ASN A 285 16.80 6.72 -1.84
N VAL A 286 15.82 6.10 -1.14
CA VAL A 286 15.01 5.01 -1.75
C VAL A 286 14.16 5.52 -2.91
N GLY A 287 13.64 6.74 -2.82
CA GLY A 287 12.95 7.41 -3.91
C GLY A 287 13.82 7.55 -5.17
N ARG A 288 15.07 8.01 -5.03
CA ARG A 288 16.02 8.11 -6.15
C ARG A 288 16.38 6.76 -6.74
N ILE A 289 16.52 5.71 -5.92
CA ILE A 289 16.76 4.35 -6.41
C ILE A 289 15.58 3.90 -7.27
N GLY A 290 14.34 4.04 -6.77
CA GLY A 290 13.15 3.60 -7.49
C GLY A 290 12.82 4.41 -8.74
N SER A 291 12.97 5.74 -8.69
CA SER A 291 12.57 6.65 -9.79
C SER A 291 13.65 6.84 -10.85
N VAL A 292 14.93 6.80 -10.47
CA VAL A 292 16.08 7.02 -11.38
C VAL A 292 16.89 5.75 -11.54
N GLY A 293 17.33 5.15 -10.43
CA GLY A 293 18.24 4.00 -10.46
C GLY A 293 17.67 2.77 -11.18
N MET A 294 16.37 2.52 -11.03
CA MET A 294 15.71 1.34 -11.57
C MET A 294 15.13 1.53 -12.98
N GLN A 295 15.32 2.66 -13.67
CA GLN A 295 14.80 2.87 -15.03
C GLN A 295 15.34 1.84 -16.04
N ARG A 296 16.62 1.48 -15.93
CA ARG A 296 17.21 0.42 -16.78
C ARG A 296 16.66 -0.96 -16.44
N ALA A 297 16.40 -1.23 -15.16
CA ALA A 297 15.79 -2.47 -14.73
C ALA A 297 14.36 -2.58 -15.25
N ASP A 298 13.59 -1.48 -15.21
CA ASP A 298 12.23 -1.40 -15.74
C ASP A 298 12.17 -1.77 -17.22
N ASN A 299 13.03 -1.16 -18.06
CA ASN A 299 13.13 -1.53 -19.48
C ASN A 299 13.46 -3.01 -19.67
N MET A 300 14.44 -3.55 -18.93
CA MET A 300 14.81 -4.96 -19.01
C MET A 300 13.67 -5.90 -18.60
N ILE A 301 12.92 -5.53 -17.56
CA ILE A 301 11.76 -6.30 -17.11
C ILE A 301 10.68 -6.31 -18.19
N LEU A 302 10.41 -5.15 -18.81
CA LEU A 302 9.46 -5.04 -19.92
C LEU A 302 9.90 -5.89 -21.12
N ASP A 303 11.17 -5.83 -21.50
CA ASP A 303 11.73 -6.64 -22.58
C ASP A 303 11.52 -8.14 -22.30
N ILE A 304 11.80 -8.59 -21.07
CA ILE A 304 11.57 -9.99 -20.65
C ILE A 304 10.09 -10.35 -20.67
N MET A 305 9.20 -9.42 -20.31
CA MET A 305 7.76 -9.67 -20.26
C MET A 305 7.12 -9.76 -21.65
N VAL A 306 7.58 -8.95 -22.60
CA VAL A 306 7.03 -8.88 -23.96
C VAL A 306 7.66 -9.92 -24.89
N CYS A 307 8.91 -10.32 -24.66
CA CYS A 307 9.60 -11.32 -25.48
C CYS A 307 9.38 -12.78 -25.02
N LYS A 308 8.29 -13.05 -24.29
CA LYS A 308 7.92 -14.40 -23.83
C LYS A 308 6.98 -15.11 -24.79
#